data_AF-A0A7Y6UPU5-F1
#
_entry.id   AF-A0A7Y6UPU5-F1
#
_cell.length_a   1.000
_cell.length_b   1.000
_cell.length_c   1.000
_cell.angle_alpha   90.00
_cell.angle_beta   90.00
_cell.angle_gamma   90.00
#
_symmetry.space_group_name_H-M   'P 1'
#
loop_
_entity.id
_entity.type
_entity.pdbx_description
1 polymer ?
#
loop_
_entity_poly.entity_id
_entity_poly.type
_entity_poly.pdbx_seq_one_letter_code
_entity_poly.pdbx_strand_id
1 'polypeptide(L)'
;MDDPVLRNALREALLQLETDGHIVIVSTTLGSMVHAVANKIADVVPHTELSFRELYATRQLINQAIHDNRFFDREMPTLTGLTAEEFRIVADKLLRE
;
A
#
# COMPACT_ATOMS: atom_id res chain seq x y z
N MET A 1 -0.54 -0.10 -13.56
CA MET A 1 -1.17 -1.12 -12.71
C MET A 1 -2.66 -0.82 -12.72
N ASP A 2 -3.49 -1.72 -13.25
CA ASP A 2 -4.95 -1.54 -13.18
C ASP A 2 -5.42 -2.13 -11.84
N ASP A 3 -5.83 -1.25 -10.93
CA ASP A 3 -6.26 -1.62 -9.58
C ASP A 3 -7.76 -1.33 -9.42
N PRO A 4 -8.64 -2.35 -9.54
CA PRO A 4 -10.09 -2.17 -9.46
C PRO A 4 -10.56 -1.81 -8.05
N VAL A 5 -9.84 -2.26 -7.01
CA VAL A 5 -10.17 -1.99 -5.61
C VAL A 5 -9.98 -0.50 -5.33
N LEU A 6 -8.82 0.05 -5.72
CA LEU A 6 -8.53 1.47 -5.59
C LEU A 6 -9.53 2.35 -6.33
N ARG A 7 -9.91 1.96 -7.56
CA ARG A 7 -10.87 2.71 -8.37
C ARG A 7 -12.26 2.74 -7.75
N ASN A 8 -12.71 1.63 -7.18
CA ASN A 8 -14.00 1.56 -6.50
C ASN A 8 -14.01 2.41 -5.23
N ALA A 9 -12.99 2.27 -4.38
CA ALA A 9 -12.85 3.07 -3.17
C ALA A 9 -12.81 4.58 -3.47
N LEU A 10 -12.07 4.98 -4.52
CA LEU A 10 -12.01 6.38 -4.94
C LEU A 10 -13.35 6.89 -5.47
N ARG A 11 -14.06 6.06 -6.25
CA ARG A 11 -15.39 6.42 -6.75
C ARG A 11 -16.36 6.66 -5.60
N GLU A 12 -16.39 5.77 -4.63
CA GLU A 12 -17.25 5.89 -3.44
C GLU A 12 -16.90 7.15 -2.64
N ALA A 13 -15.61 7.42 -2.41
CA ALA A 13 -15.17 8.63 -1.72
C ALA A 13 -15.59 9.92 -2.45
N LEU A 14 -15.45 9.98 -3.77
CA LEU A 14 -15.85 11.16 -4.56
C LEU A 14 -17.36 11.40 -4.50
N LEU A 15 -18.17 10.33 -4.61
CA LEU A 15 -19.63 10.43 -4.51
C LEU A 15 -20.07 10.83 -3.09
N GLN A 16 -19.38 10.34 -2.07
CA GLN A 16 -19.65 10.72 -0.69
C GLN A 16 -19.33 12.20 -0.46
N LEU A 17 -18.17 12.68 -0.92
CA LEU A 17 -17.78 14.10 -0.83
C LEU A 17 -18.75 15.03 -1.56
N GLU A 18 -19.29 14.59 -2.71
CA GLU A 18 -20.33 15.32 -3.42
C GLU A 18 -21.63 15.36 -2.63
N THR A 19 -22.03 14.22 -2.06
CA THR A 19 -23.25 14.11 -1.23
C THR A 19 -23.16 14.98 0.02
N ASP A 20 -21.98 15.03 0.65
CA ASP A 20 -21.71 15.84 1.83
C ASP A 20 -21.55 17.35 1.49
N GLY A 21 -21.61 17.71 0.21
CA GLY A 21 -21.52 19.09 -0.27
C GLY A 21 -20.10 19.67 -0.21
N HIS A 22 -19.08 18.84 -0.04
CA HIS A 22 -17.68 19.28 -0.03
C HIS A 22 -17.16 19.60 -1.43
N ILE A 23 -17.64 18.89 -2.44
CA ILE A 23 -17.31 19.09 -3.86
C ILE A 23 -18.58 19.08 -4.71
N VAL A 24 -18.49 19.59 -5.93
CA VAL A 24 -19.54 19.45 -6.95
C VAL A 24 -18.92 18.84 -8.19
N ILE A 25 -19.43 17.69 -8.64
CA ILE A 25 -18.91 16.99 -9.81
C ILE A 25 -19.72 17.41 -11.04
N VAL A 26 -19.15 18.31 -11.83
CA VAL A 26 -19.78 18.79 -13.07
C VAL A 26 -19.53 17.89 -14.28
N SER A 27 -18.68 16.87 -14.13
CA SER A 27 -18.34 15.95 -15.21
C SER A 27 -19.51 15.01 -15.52
N THR A 28 -19.78 14.79 -16.81
CA THR A 28 -20.76 13.78 -17.26
C THR A 28 -20.25 12.36 -17.12
N THR A 29 -18.94 12.17 -16.88
CA THR A 29 -18.33 10.85 -16.69
C THR A 29 -17.40 10.84 -15.48
N LEU A 30 -17.75 10.03 -14.48
CA LEU A 30 -16.93 9.87 -13.27
C LEU A 30 -15.73 8.93 -13.52
N GLY A 31 -15.85 8.01 -14.48
CA GLY A 31 -14.83 6.98 -14.75
C GLY A 31 -13.47 7.53 -15.18
N SER A 32 -13.43 8.57 -16.01
CA SER A 32 -12.19 9.19 -16.50
C SER A 32 -11.42 9.88 -15.37
N MET A 33 -12.14 10.61 -14.51
CA MET A 33 -11.58 11.26 -13.32
C MET A 33 -11.03 10.23 -12.33
N VAL A 34 -11.82 9.21 -12.00
CA VAL A 34 -11.41 8.11 -11.12
C VAL A 34 -10.16 7.42 -11.67
N HIS A 35 -10.10 7.16 -12.98
CA HIS A 35 -8.94 6.53 -13.62
C HIS A 35 -7.68 7.39 -13.51
N ALA A 36 -7.79 8.70 -13.80
CA ALA A 36 -6.65 9.61 -13.75
C ALA A 36 -6.05 9.71 -12.33
N VAL A 37 -6.90 9.82 -11.31
CA VAL A 37 -6.47 9.91 -9.92
C VAL A 37 -5.94 8.57 -9.41
N ALA A 38 -6.60 7.45 -9.71
CA ALA A 38 -6.14 6.12 -9.31
C ALA A 38 -4.75 5.81 -9.89
N ASN A 39 -4.48 6.18 -11.14
CA ASN A 39 -3.16 6.00 -11.75
C ASN A 39 -2.08 6.81 -11.01
N LYS A 40 -2.39 8.03 -10.57
CA LYS A 40 -1.44 8.84 -9.79
C LYS A 40 -1.16 8.27 -8.40
N ILE A 41 -2.15 7.64 -7.79
CA ILE A 41 -1.97 6.96 -6.49
C ILE A 41 -1.16 5.66 -6.68
N ALA A 42 -1.39 4.93 -7.77
CA ALA A 42 -0.63 3.72 -8.10
C ALA A 42 0.87 3.97 -8.32
N ASP A 43 1.27 5.20 -8.68
CA ASP A 43 2.69 5.58 -8.77
C ASP A 43 3.40 5.55 -7.39
N VAL A 44 2.65 5.66 -6.29
CA VAL A 44 3.18 5.73 -4.91
C VAL A 44 2.76 4.56 -4.03
N VAL A 45 1.69 3.85 -4.37
CA VAL A 45 1.20 2.67 -3.65
C VAL A 45 1.52 1.41 -4.45
N PRO A 46 2.47 0.57 -3.98
CA PRO A 46 2.95 -0.57 -4.76
C PRO A 46 1.89 -1.67 -4.96
N HIS A 47 1.00 -1.93 -4.00
CA HIS A 47 -0.15 -2.85 -4.15
C HIS A 47 -1.25 -2.56 -3.11
N THR A 48 -2.50 -2.34 -3.53
CA THR A 48 -3.62 -2.07 -2.61
C THR A 48 -4.38 -3.31 -2.13
N GLU A 49 -4.11 -4.48 -2.72
CA GLU A 49 -4.79 -5.74 -2.36
C GLU A 49 -4.31 -6.32 -1.02
N LEU A 50 -3.16 -5.88 -0.52
CA LEU A 50 -2.67 -6.31 0.79
C LEU A 50 -3.55 -5.73 1.90
N SER A 51 -4.29 -6.61 2.57
CA SER A 51 -5.11 -6.24 3.71
C SER A 51 -4.27 -5.75 4.89
N PHE A 52 -4.87 -4.97 5.77
CA PHE A 52 -4.24 -4.53 7.02
C PHE A 52 -3.63 -5.70 7.80
N ARG A 53 -4.35 -6.83 7.83
CA ARG A 53 -3.90 -8.06 8.51
C ARG A 53 -2.65 -8.65 7.87
N GLU A 54 -2.59 -8.71 6.54
CA GLU A 54 -1.43 -9.24 5.80
C GLU A 54 -0.21 -8.34 5.96
N LEU A 55 -0.40 -7.01 5.92
CA LEU A 55 0.67 -6.05 6.18
C LEU A 55 1.20 -6.18 7.61
N TYR A 56 0.32 -6.32 8.60
CA TYR A 56 0.71 -6.53 9.99
C TYR A 56 1.45 -7.87 10.18
N ALA A 57 0.94 -8.96 9.61
CA ALA A 57 1.60 -10.26 9.66
C ALA A 57 2.99 -10.22 9.02
N THR A 58 3.13 -9.51 7.89
CA THR A 58 4.41 -9.30 7.20
C THR A 58 5.37 -8.50 8.07
N ARG A 59 4.91 -7.44 8.74
CA ARG A 59 5.71 -6.68 9.71
C ARG A 59 6.23 -7.57 10.82
N GLN A 60 5.37 -8.43 11.40
CA GLN A 60 5.79 -9.33 12.48
C GLN A 60 6.79 -10.38 11.99
N LEU A 61 6.60 -10.90 10.79
CA LEU A 61 7.54 -11.83 10.17
C LEU A 61 8.92 -11.19 9.98
N ILE A 62 8.96 -9.96 9.45
CA ILE A 62 10.22 -9.21 9.28
C ILE A 62 10.87 -8.95 10.63
N ASN A 63 10.11 -8.49 11.64
CA ASN A 63 10.64 -8.26 12.98
C ASN A 63 11.23 -9.53 13.58
N GLN A 64 10.52 -10.66 13.49
CA GLN A 64 11.02 -11.94 14.00
C GLN A 64 12.29 -12.37 13.28
N ALA A 65 12.34 -12.20 11.95
CA ALA A 65 13.50 -12.54 11.14
C ALA A 65 14.74 -11.70 11.51
N ILE A 66 14.58 -10.40 11.75
CA ILE A 66 15.71 -9.48 12.07
C ILE A 66 16.40 -9.87 13.39
N HIS A 67 15.65 -10.43 14.35
CA HIS A 67 16.21 -10.85 15.63
C HIS A 67 16.94 -12.21 15.59
N ASP A 68 16.87 -12.94 14.47
CA ASP A 68 17.65 -14.17 14.26
C ASP A 68 18.89 -13.89 13.40
N ASN A 69 20.03 -13.67 14.07
CA ASN A 69 21.30 -13.41 13.41
C ASN A 69 21.69 -14.52 12.40
N ARG A 70 21.29 -15.78 12.64
CA ARG A 70 21.62 -16.88 11.73
C ARG A 70 20.88 -16.79 10.39
N PHE A 71 19.72 -16.13 10.40
CA PHE A 71 18.86 -15.94 9.24
C PHE A 71 19.43 -14.89 8.29
N PHE A 72 19.98 -13.79 8.83
CA PHE A 72 20.53 -12.69 8.03
C PHE A 72 22.02 -12.82 7.71
N ASP A 73 22.82 -13.56 8.48
CA ASP A 73 24.27 -13.67 8.25
C ASP A 73 24.68 -14.58 7.08
N ARG A 74 23.74 -15.33 6.48
CA ARG A 74 24.07 -16.35 5.46
C ARG A 74 23.52 -16.08 4.06
N GLU A 75 22.20 -16.05 3.90
CA GLU A 75 21.58 -16.09 2.56
C GLU A 75 20.64 -14.94 2.25
N MET A 76 20.02 -14.33 3.27
CA MET A 76 18.96 -13.34 3.07
C MET A 76 19.41 -12.03 2.40
N PRO A 77 20.56 -11.42 2.74
CA PRO A 77 21.02 -10.23 2.04
C PRO A 77 21.33 -10.51 0.57
N THR A 78 21.84 -11.69 0.25
CA THR A 78 22.13 -12.12 -1.13
C THR A 78 20.83 -12.39 -1.92
N LEU A 79 19.84 -13.01 -1.28
CA LEU A 79 18.57 -13.38 -1.91
C LEU A 79 17.66 -12.17 -2.15
N THR A 80 17.61 -11.25 -1.19
CA THR A 80 16.63 -10.14 -1.18
C THR A 80 17.26 -8.80 -1.57
N GLY A 81 18.59 -8.70 -1.54
CA GLY A 81 19.32 -7.46 -1.75
C GLY A 81 19.26 -6.48 -0.57
N LEU A 82 18.62 -6.86 0.55
CA LEU A 82 18.43 -6.00 1.72
C LEU A 82 19.11 -6.59 2.96
N THR A 83 19.79 -5.72 3.69
CA THR A 83 20.38 -6.01 5.01
C THR A 83 19.30 -6.05 6.10
N ALA A 84 19.64 -6.62 7.26
CA ALA A 84 18.75 -6.65 8.43
C ALA A 84 18.31 -5.24 8.86
N GLU A 85 19.20 -4.24 8.76
CA GLU A 85 18.90 -2.85 9.08
C GLU A 85 17.94 -2.22 8.06
N GLU A 86 18.10 -2.52 6.77
CA GLU A 86 17.16 -2.07 5.74
C GLU A 86 15.79 -2.73 5.90
N PHE A 87 15.73 -3.99 6.29
CA PHE A 87 14.48 -4.66 6.66
C PHE A 87 13.82 -4.04 7.88
N ARG A 88 14.60 -3.57 8.86
CA ARG A 88 14.06 -2.82 10.01
C ARG A 88 13.35 -1.55 9.55
N ILE A 89 13.98 -0.81 8.62
CA ILE A 89 13.39 0.38 8.00
C ILE A 89 12.12 0.03 7.21
N VAL A 90 12.10 -1.10 6.50
CA VAL A 90 10.90 -1.59 5.78
C VAL A 90 9.79 -1.95 6.76
N ALA A 91 10.08 -2.70 7.83
CA ALA A 91 9.11 -3.03 8.86
C ALA A 91 8.51 -1.77 9.49
N ASP A 92 9.30 -0.72 9.67
CA ASP A 92 8.82 0.57 10.19
C ASP A 92 7.87 1.32 9.26
N LYS A 93 7.98 1.12 7.95
CA LYS A 93 7.05 1.67 6.95
C LYS A 93 5.71 0.91 6.90
N LEU A 94 5.67 -0.33 7.39
CA LEU A 94 4.45 -1.11 7.47
C LEU A 94 3.58 -0.67 8.67
N LEU A 95 2.26 -0.83 8.53
CA LEU A 95 1.28 -0.40 9.53
C LEU A 95 1.63 -0.85 10.95
N ARG A 96 1.54 0.09 11.87
CA ARG A 96 1.51 -0.14 13.33
C ARG A 96 0.03 -0.26 13.73
N GLU A 97 -0.26 -1.00 14.79
CA GLU A 97 -1.62 -1.28 15.29
C GLU A 97 -2.59 -0.09 15.21
#